data_AF-A0A8T4BUN2-F1
#
_entry.id   AF-A0A8T4BUN2-F1
#
_cell.length_a   1.000
_cell.length_b   1.000
_cell.length_c   1.000
_cell.angle_alpha   90.00
_cell.angle_beta   90.00
_cell.angle_gamma   90.00
#
_symmetry.space_group_name_H-M   'P 1'
#
loop_
_entity.id
_entity.type
_entity.pdbx_description
1 polymer ?
#
loop_
_entity_poly.entity_id
_entity_poly.type
_entity_poly.pdbx_seq_one_letter_code
_entity_poly.pdbx_strand_id
1 'polypeptide(L)'
;MEDFVQSEEKKVLKDLLGFLKRYKSKIQFILLLVILILAIYTTIFVFDQKDYDLVLKEKFLTFLYANNFLARQSNLPTYKILIPLTSLYNLESEMPEINYVLENPFSWQPATFEFEGKKYEVELKYRGVYDSHWRHEKKNMAIKFKEGNLFKNRRKLLLIIPEAMSMMPNGLNSYSAEVLGLPSPRTDFVQVEANGEYWGVYEDSENVDGYFLENHDLPHGDIFDIEVDADSFLLNKWANEDYDVHWNRLSVEADKNEKDTTRLAKLIHVINLESDEEFKKEIEKILDIDEYLHWAAHNYFPGTTRQSDHNVKLYYNPEIQKFWQIPWDLEGYSYNGHIDYSINVISNGLMDRILKFPDYNYRKNQIIWKYLNAELSAENQIKKLDELYDEVKYGIYRDPYKRATRKAVWYSNKDYDQSIEEMRQWILKRDENLRFQLEQSNVMIKLENQGFSENSSSYLRFRISTAWGVGAYVEELILPLISRSNEFIDFIGWELYSDNNRDGTLSDSDKLIIKGQAEHGKLRIKIDSLFFPDKSIHDPSQPVWKLEMFKDPISSFDYIIKLNFNPNQGAIAVGKDVGATSFNAVTAKPIDIAVSFVDEIYYDNKQIGESMSETGISFKDFLVNEEPQ
;
A
#
# COMPACT_ATOMS: atom_id res chain seq x y z
N MET A 1 -28.02 77.77 24.71
CA MET A 1 -26.88 77.39 23.85
C MET A 1 -27.06 75.96 23.35
N GLU A 2 -27.40 75.00 24.21
CA GLU A 2 -27.69 73.60 23.80
C GLU A 2 -28.83 73.48 22.76
N ASP A 3 -29.92 74.27 22.89
CA ASP A 3 -31.01 74.25 21.90
C ASP A 3 -30.63 74.83 20.52
N PHE A 4 -29.62 75.71 20.45
CA PHE A 4 -29.15 76.28 19.19
C PHE A 4 -28.22 75.31 18.45
N VAL A 5 -27.34 74.64 19.21
CA VAL A 5 -26.41 73.61 18.70
C VAL A 5 -27.19 72.37 18.20
N GLN A 6 -28.22 71.91 18.92
CA GLN A 6 -29.06 70.81 18.44
C GLN A 6 -29.87 71.14 17.17
N SER A 7 -30.18 72.42 16.92
CA SER A 7 -30.94 72.85 15.74
C SER A 7 -30.06 72.92 14.47
N GLU A 8 -28.80 73.34 14.60
CA GLU A 8 -27.85 73.35 13.49
C GLU A 8 -27.36 71.94 13.13
N GLU A 9 -27.09 71.08 14.13
CA GLU A 9 -26.69 69.69 13.87
C GLU A 9 -27.78 68.90 13.15
N LYS A 10 -29.06 69.07 13.53
CA LYS A 10 -30.19 68.44 12.82
C LYS A 10 -30.37 68.96 11.40
N LYS A 11 -30.05 70.24 11.15
CA LYS A 11 -30.12 70.83 9.81
C LYS A 11 -29.01 70.30 8.92
N VAL A 12 -27.77 70.24 9.42
CA VAL A 12 -26.62 69.65 8.72
C VAL A 12 -26.88 68.18 8.40
N LEU A 13 -27.39 67.39 9.35
CA LEU A 13 -27.69 65.97 9.12
C LEU A 13 -28.79 65.77 8.06
N LYS A 14 -29.81 66.63 8.06
CA LYS A 14 -30.92 66.58 7.08
C LYS A 14 -30.46 66.99 5.69
N ASP A 15 -29.58 67.99 5.59
CA ASP A 15 -28.98 68.43 4.33
C ASP A 15 -28.00 67.37 3.79
N LEU A 16 -27.23 66.70 4.68
CA LEU A 16 -26.37 65.57 4.32
C LEU A 16 -27.18 64.38 3.82
N LEU A 17 -28.27 64.02 4.49
CA LEU A 17 -29.19 62.95 4.07
C LEU A 17 -29.91 63.29 2.76
N GLY A 18 -30.28 64.56 2.55
CA GLY A 18 -30.84 65.07 1.31
C GLY A 18 -29.85 65.00 0.15
N PHE A 19 -28.58 65.35 0.40
CA PHE A 19 -27.48 65.20 -0.54
C PHE A 19 -27.21 63.72 -0.87
N LEU A 20 -27.10 62.86 0.14
CA LEU A 20 -26.90 61.41 -0.02
C LEU A 20 -28.05 60.74 -0.79
N LYS A 21 -29.32 61.16 -0.59
CA LYS A 21 -30.46 60.68 -1.38
C LYS A 21 -30.40 61.17 -2.83
N ARG A 22 -30.07 62.44 -3.04
CA ARG A 22 -30.02 63.08 -4.37
C ARG A 22 -28.89 62.54 -5.25
N TYR A 23 -27.81 62.07 -4.63
CA TYR A 23 -26.63 61.53 -5.31
C TYR A 23 -26.40 60.04 -5.06
N LYS A 24 -27.36 59.30 -4.48
CA LYS A 24 -27.19 57.88 -4.10
C LYS A 24 -26.61 57.01 -5.22
N SER A 25 -27.11 57.15 -6.45
CA SER A 25 -26.61 56.43 -7.62
C SER A 25 -25.21 56.88 -8.07
N LYS A 26 -24.90 58.17 -7.93
CA LYS A 26 -23.58 58.74 -8.23
C LYS A 26 -22.53 58.41 -7.17
N ILE A 27 -22.91 58.36 -5.89
CA ILE A 27 -22.04 57.96 -4.77
C ILE A 27 -21.81 56.45 -4.81
N GLN A 28 -22.83 55.64 -5.10
CA GLN A 28 -22.66 54.21 -5.37
C GLN A 28 -21.77 53.97 -6.60
N PHE A 29 -21.92 54.76 -7.66
CA PHE A 29 -21.04 54.70 -8.83
C PHE A 29 -19.60 55.12 -8.50
N ILE A 30 -19.40 56.18 -7.71
CA ILE A 30 -18.06 56.62 -7.26
C ILE A 30 -17.44 55.57 -6.32
N LEU A 31 -18.20 54.98 -5.39
CA LEU A 31 -17.72 53.89 -4.55
C LEU A 31 -17.36 52.65 -5.37
N LEU A 32 -18.18 52.28 -6.35
CA LEU A 32 -17.86 51.22 -7.30
C LEU A 32 -16.63 51.54 -8.12
N LEU A 33 -16.45 52.80 -8.55
CA LEU A 33 -15.28 53.25 -9.28
C LEU A 33 -14.02 53.25 -8.39
N VAL A 34 -14.14 53.62 -7.11
CA VAL A 34 -13.05 53.58 -6.12
C VAL A 34 -12.69 52.15 -5.79
N ILE A 35 -13.67 51.25 -5.63
CA ILE A 35 -13.44 49.81 -5.45
C ILE A 35 -12.79 49.23 -6.71
N LEU A 36 -13.23 49.62 -7.90
CA LEU A 36 -12.65 49.18 -9.18
C LEU A 36 -11.22 49.73 -9.35
N ILE A 37 -10.97 50.99 -9.01
CA ILE A 37 -9.63 51.61 -9.06
C ILE A 37 -8.72 50.98 -8.02
N LEU A 38 -9.21 50.71 -6.80
CA LEU A 38 -8.46 49.98 -5.78
C LEU A 38 -8.18 48.56 -6.24
N ALA A 39 -9.15 47.88 -6.86
CA ALA A 39 -8.99 46.54 -7.42
C ALA A 39 -7.96 46.53 -8.56
N ILE A 40 -8.02 47.50 -9.49
CA ILE A 40 -7.07 47.69 -10.58
C ILE A 40 -5.69 48.06 -10.03
N TYR A 41 -5.61 48.94 -9.02
CA TYR A 41 -4.36 49.34 -8.39
C TYR A 41 -3.73 48.16 -7.64
N THR A 42 -4.50 47.38 -6.87
CA THR A 42 -4.01 46.11 -6.30
C THR A 42 -3.63 45.15 -7.41
N THR A 43 -4.36 45.07 -8.52
CA THR A 43 -4.00 44.19 -9.63
C THR A 43 -2.64 44.59 -10.22
N ILE A 44 -2.45 45.87 -10.54
CA ILE A 44 -1.21 46.42 -11.12
C ILE A 44 -0.04 46.34 -10.12
N PHE A 45 -0.29 46.62 -8.83
CA PHE A 45 0.73 46.58 -7.78
C PHE A 45 1.12 45.16 -7.37
N VAL A 46 0.18 44.21 -7.47
CA VAL A 46 0.44 42.78 -7.28
C VAL A 46 1.37 42.27 -8.38
N PHE A 47 1.06 42.55 -9.66
CA PHE A 47 1.80 42.06 -10.84
C PHE A 47 3.28 42.52 -10.97
N ASP A 48 3.79 43.38 -10.09
CA ASP A 48 5.17 43.90 -10.14
C ASP A 48 6.13 43.19 -9.15
N GLN A 49 5.64 42.24 -8.33
CA GLN A 49 6.45 41.48 -7.36
C GLN A 49 6.29 39.96 -7.49
N LYS A 50 7.23 39.36 -8.25
CA LYS A 50 7.21 37.97 -8.75
C LYS A 50 6.93 36.84 -7.75
N ASP A 51 7.14 37.02 -6.45
CA ASP A 51 6.97 35.94 -5.45
C ASP A 51 5.74 36.12 -4.52
N TYR A 52 5.21 37.35 -4.35
CA TYR A 52 3.94 37.61 -3.64
C TYR A 52 2.70 37.44 -4.56
N ASP A 53 2.96 37.30 -5.85
CA ASP A 53 2.03 37.36 -6.98
C ASP A 53 1.02 36.19 -7.04
N LEU A 54 1.44 34.97 -6.70
CA LEU A 54 0.59 33.79 -6.88
C LEU A 54 -0.52 33.72 -5.83
N VAL A 55 -0.21 34.02 -4.57
CA VAL A 55 -1.13 33.87 -3.44
C VAL A 55 -2.26 34.89 -3.50
N LEU A 56 -1.97 36.15 -3.84
CA LEU A 56 -2.99 37.20 -3.97
C LEU A 56 -3.88 36.98 -5.19
N LYS A 57 -3.31 36.52 -6.31
CA LYS A 57 -4.05 36.14 -7.51
C LYS A 57 -4.98 34.96 -7.22
N GLU A 58 -4.52 33.93 -6.52
CA GLU A 58 -5.34 32.77 -6.17
C GLU A 58 -6.37 33.08 -5.08
N LYS A 59 -6.05 33.91 -4.08
CA LYS A 59 -7.05 34.42 -3.11
C LYS A 59 -8.13 35.24 -3.80
N PHE A 60 -7.77 36.06 -4.79
CA PHE A 60 -8.72 36.85 -5.59
C PHE A 60 -9.55 35.97 -6.53
N LEU A 61 -8.95 35.00 -7.20
CA LEU A 61 -9.66 34.03 -8.04
C LEU A 61 -10.59 33.17 -7.17
N THR A 62 -10.13 32.67 -6.03
CA THR A 62 -10.97 31.94 -5.06
C THR A 62 -12.13 32.82 -4.59
N PHE A 63 -11.91 34.10 -4.30
CA PHE A 63 -12.98 35.05 -3.98
C PHE A 63 -13.97 35.24 -5.14
N LEU A 64 -13.51 35.37 -6.38
CA LEU A 64 -14.37 35.47 -7.56
C LEU A 64 -15.15 34.17 -7.84
N TYR A 65 -14.51 33.01 -7.69
CA TYR A 65 -15.12 31.70 -7.88
C TYR A 65 -16.08 31.34 -6.74
N ALA A 66 -15.74 31.67 -5.49
CA ALA A 66 -16.62 31.51 -4.35
C ALA A 66 -17.91 32.33 -4.51
N ASN A 67 -17.82 33.52 -5.13
CA ASN A 67 -18.99 34.34 -5.47
C ASN A 67 -19.85 33.74 -6.61
N ASN A 68 -19.27 32.96 -7.52
CA ASN A 68 -20.02 32.24 -8.56
C ASN A 68 -20.62 30.90 -8.07
N PHE A 69 -20.04 30.29 -7.04
CA PHE A 69 -20.51 29.03 -6.43
C PHE A 69 -21.48 29.20 -5.25
N LEU A 70 -21.93 30.43 -4.96
CA LEU A 70 -22.83 30.80 -3.84
C LEU A 70 -24.16 30.03 -3.74
N ALA A 71 -24.47 29.13 -4.68
CA ALA A 71 -25.72 28.36 -4.66
C ALA A 71 -25.63 26.98 -3.97
N ARG A 72 -24.44 26.42 -3.68
CA ARG A 72 -24.31 25.10 -3.03
C ARG A 72 -23.51 25.18 -1.73
N GLN A 73 -24.18 24.90 -0.61
CA GLN A 73 -23.54 24.72 0.69
C GLN A 73 -22.80 23.38 0.73
N SER A 74 -21.70 23.33 1.48
CA SER A 74 -21.04 22.06 1.77
C SER A 74 -21.88 21.28 2.77
N ASN A 75 -22.00 19.98 2.56
CA ASN A 75 -22.70 19.06 3.45
C ASN A 75 -21.80 18.48 4.54
N LEU A 76 -20.51 18.87 4.57
CA LEU A 76 -19.57 18.36 5.56
C LEU A 76 -19.98 18.78 6.98
N PRO A 77 -19.84 17.90 7.98
CA PRO A 77 -20.02 18.24 9.38
C PRO A 77 -19.20 19.47 9.76
N THR A 78 -19.76 20.38 10.56
CA THR A 78 -19.07 21.59 11.01
C THR A 78 -18.63 21.45 12.47
N TYR A 79 -17.32 21.49 12.70
CA TYR A 79 -16.71 21.52 14.02
C TYR A 79 -16.42 22.97 14.40
N LYS A 80 -17.07 23.45 15.45
CA LYS A 80 -16.87 24.80 15.98
C LYS A 80 -15.88 24.75 17.13
N ILE A 81 -14.87 25.60 17.08
CA ILE A 81 -13.81 25.67 18.09
C ILE A 81 -13.74 27.10 18.62
N LEU A 82 -13.86 27.27 19.93
CA LEU A 82 -13.63 28.56 20.59
C LEU A 82 -12.33 28.48 21.37
N ILE A 83 -11.36 29.28 20.95
CA ILE A 83 -10.01 29.35 21.51
C ILE A 83 -9.88 30.70 22.23
N PRO A 84 -9.77 30.72 23.58
CA PRO A 84 -9.49 31.95 24.31
C PRO A 84 -8.25 32.67 23.77
N LEU A 85 -8.26 34.00 23.73
CA LEU A 85 -7.13 34.79 23.22
C LEU A 85 -5.81 34.48 23.94
N THR A 86 -5.87 34.15 25.23
CA THR A 86 -4.71 33.72 26.02
C THR A 86 -4.16 32.37 25.55
N SER A 87 -5.05 31.41 25.27
CA SER A 87 -4.68 30.10 24.71
C SER A 87 -4.05 30.26 23.33
N LEU A 88 -4.63 31.11 22.48
CA LEU A 88 -4.09 31.39 21.15
C LEU A 88 -2.71 32.05 21.24
N TYR A 89 -2.54 33.06 22.11
CA TYR A 89 -1.25 33.70 22.33
C TYR A 89 -0.17 32.69 22.75
N ASN A 90 -0.50 31.79 23.68
CA ASN A 90 0.43 30.75 24.13
C ASN A 90 0.84 29.83 22.97
N LEU A 91 -0.12 29.33 22.18
CA LEU A 91 0.16 28.47 21.03
C LEU A 91 1.07 29.15 20.00
N GLU A 92 0.82 30.42 19.69
CA GLU A 92 1.65 31.18 18.75
C GLU A 92 3.04 31.51 19.33
N SER A 93 3.17 31.66 20.66
CA SER A 93 4.46 31.93 21.31
C SER A 93 5.39 30.70 21.38
N GLU A 94 4.83 29.50 21.27
CA GLU A 94 5.56 28.22 21.28
C GLU A 94 6.03 27.80 19.88
N MET A 95 5.80 28.63 18.85
CA MET A 95 6.18 28.30 17.48
C MET A 95 7.70 28.07 17.35
N PRO A 96 8.12 26.88 16.90
CA PRO A 96 9.55 26.60 16.74
C PRO A 96 10.15 27.40 15.57
N GLU A 97 11.39 27.89 15.76
CA GLU A 97 12.14 28.63 14.74
C GLU A 97 12.75 27.73 13.65
N ILE A 98 12.75 26.41 13.84
CA ILE A 98 13.27 25.40 12.91
C ILE A 98 12.18 24.79 12.01
N ASN A 99 12.58 24.26 10.85
CA ASN A 99 11.65 23.74 9.84
C ASN A 99 11.12 22.33 10.15
N TYR A 100 11.71 21.66 11.13
CA TYR A 100 11.42 20.27 11.48
C TYR A 100 11.65 20.04 12.99
N VAL A 101 10.71 19.36 13.64
CA VAL A 101 10.79 18.96 15.06
C VAL A 101 10.39 17.49 15.19
N LEU A 102 11.18 16.71 15.93
CA LEU A 102 10.87 15.31 16.24
C LEU A 102 9.83 15.20 17.35
N GLU A 103 10.01 15.98 18.41
CA GLU A 103 9.05 16.10 19.50
C GLU A 103 8.11 17.28 19.24
N ASN A 104 6.81 17.06 19.44
CA ASN A 104 5.83 18.13 19.31
C ASN A 104 6.01 19.16 20.45
N PRO A 105 6.44 20.40 20.15
CA PRO A 105 6.82 21.38 21.17
C PRO A 105 5.62 22.11 21.78
N PHE A 106 4.41 21.90 21.24
CA PHE A 106 3.22 22.64 21.65
C PHE A 106 2.56 22.05 22.90
N SER A 107 2.27 22.92 23.85
CA SER A 107 1.54 22.61 25.08
C SER A 107 0.04 22.56 24.83
N TRP A 108 -0.66 21.70 25.58
CA TRP A 108 -2.12 21.68 25.59
C TRP A 108 -2.68 22.98 26.17
N GLN A 109 -3.59 23.64 25.45
CA GLN A 109 -4.26 24.86 25.88
C GLN A 109 -5.78 24.67 25.98
N PRO A 110 -6.47 25.31 26.96
CA PRO A 110 -7.91 25.20 27.08
C PRO A 110 -8.64 25.77 25.85
N ALA A 111 -9.69 25.07 25.40
CA ALA A 111 -10.60 25.50 24.35
C ALA A 111 -12.01 24.91 24.56
N THR A 112 -12.98 25.32 23.74
CA THR A 112 -14.31 24.70 23.67
C THR A 112 -14.53 24.13 22.28
N PHE A 113 -14.93 22.88 22.19
CA PHE A 113 -15.38 22.24 20.96
C PHE A 113 -16.90 22.16 20.96
N GLU A 114 -17.54 22.46 19.83
CA GLU A 114 -18.98 22.37 19.67
C GLU A 114 -19.32 21.63 18.36
N PHE A 115 -20.22 20.65 18.49
CA PHE A 115 -20.77 19.90 17.36
C PHE A 115 -22.27 19.70 17.57
N GLU A 116 -23.07 20.03 16.56
CA GLU A 116 -24.55 19.90 16.59
C GLU A 116 -25.20 20.52 17.86
N GLY A 117 -24.66 21.65 18.33
CA GLY A 117 -25.13 22.35 19.52
C GLY A 117 -24.65 21.76 20.86
N LYS A 118 -24.01 20.59 20.87
CA LYS A 118 -23.37 20.03 22.07
C LYS A 118 -21.97 20.62 22.24
N LYS A 119 -21.70 21.18 23.42
CA LYS A 119 -20.41 21.77 23.80
C LYS A 119 -19.58 20.83 24.66
N TYR A 120 -18.27 20.87 24.45
CA TYR A 120 -17.27 20.10 25.14
C TYR A 120 -16.16 21.03 25.61
N GLU A 121 -15.84 20.97 26.90
CA GLU A 121 -14.60 21.56 27.40
C GLU A 121 -13.44 20.66 27.00
N VAL A 122 -12.48 21.20 26.26
CA VAL A 122 -11.39 20.43 25.65
C VAL A 122 -10.06 21.14 25.87
N GLU A 123 -8.99 20.40 25.63
CA GLU A 123 -7.66 20.97 25.43
C GLU A 123 -7.29 20.86 23.94
N LEU A 124 -6.58 21.84 23.41
CA LEU A 124 -6.13 21.89 22.01
C LEU A 124 -4.64 22.21 21.95
N LYS A 125 -3.94 21.63 20.97
CA LYS A 125 -2.60 22.06 20.59
C LYS A 125 -2.35 21.92 19.09
N TYR A 126 -1.32 22.60 18.58
CA TYR A 126 -0.81 22.33 17.24
C TYR A 126 -0.03 21.01 17.19
N ARG A 127 0.10 20.40 16.00
CA ARG A 127 0.76 19.09 15.85
C ARG A 127 1.46 18.89 14.50
N GLY A 128 2.29 17.84 14.45
CA GLY A 128 3.03 17.34 13.28
C GLY A 128 4.54 17.45 13.48
N VAL A 129 5.32 17.21 12.43
CA VAL A 129 6.80 17.29 12.45
C VAL A 129 7.41 18.40 11.58
N TYR A 130 6.80 18.73 10.45
CA TYR A 130 7.25 19.83 9.58
C TYR A 130 6.59 21.17 9.89
N ASP A 131 7.32 22.24 9.68
CA ASP A 131 6.83 23.61 9.81
C ASP A 131 5.55 23.92 9.02
N SER A 132 5.41 23.29 7.85
CA SER A 132 4.22 23.40 7.03
C SER A 132 2.93 23.02 7.75
N HIS A 133 3.00 22.24 8.83
CA HIS A 133 1.86 21.84 9.66
C HIS A 133 1.38 22.93 10.64
N TRP A 134 2.21 23.92 11.01
CA TRP A 134 1.84 24.96 12.00
C TRP A 134 2.22 26.38 11.64
N ARG A 135 3.16 26.64 10.72
CA ARG A 135 3.63 28.00 10.45
C ARG A 135 2.66 28.88 9.66
N HIS A 136 1.67 28.27 9.00
CA HIS A 136 0.78 28.98 8.08
C HIS A 136 -0.59 29.25 8.71
N GLU A 137 -1.45 29.99 8.03
CA GLU A 137 -2.75 30.41 8.56
C GLU A 137 -3.60 29.22 9.02
N LYS A 138 -3.61 28.15 8.21
CA LYS A 138 -4.24 26.88 8.54
C LYS A 138 -3.21 25.94 9.17
N LYS A 139 -3.55 25.38 10.34
CA LYS A 139 -2.64 24.54 11.14
C LYS A 139 -3.26 23.19 11.47
N ASN A 140 -2.43 22.16 11.55
CA ASN A 140 -2.80 20.85 12.07
C ASN A 140 -3.02 20.95 13.58
N MET A 141 -4.11 20.35 14.07
CA MET A 141 -4.52 20.44 15.48
C MET A 141 -4.80 19.07 16.07
N ALA A 142 -4.53 18.92 17.36
CA ALA A 142 -5.05 17.83 18.17
C ALA A 142 -5.99 18.43 19.21
N ILE A 143 -7.15 17.79 19.41
CA ILE A 143 -8.14 18.15 20.42
C ILE A 143 -8.29 16.98 21.37
N LYS A 144 -8.21 17.24 22.66
CA LYS A 144 -8.30 16.25 23.74
C LYS A 144 -9.55 16.51 24.57
N PHE A 145 -10.42 15.51 24.61
CA PHE A 145 -11.66 15.52 25.38
C PHE A 145 -11.41 15.02 26.81
N LYS A 146 -12.23 15.49 27.75
CA LYS A 146 -12.21 15.00 29.13
C LYS A 146 -12.77 13.58 29.21
N GLU A 147 -12.21 12.77 30.10
CA GLU A 147 -12.77 11.46 30.45
C GLU A 147 -14.23 11.60 30.88
N GLY A 148 -15.08 10.66 30.46
CA GLY A 148 -16.52 10.69 30.69
C GLY A 148 -17.31 11.66 29.80
N ASN A 149 -16.65 12.50 28.99
CA ASN A 149 -17.31 13.36 28.00
C ASN A 149 -16.58 13.30 26.64
N LEU A 150 -16.51 12.07 26.11
CA LEU A 150 -15.86 11.75 24.84
C LEU A 150 -16.71 12.22 23.64
N PHE A 151 -16.05 12.42 22.50
CA PHE A 151 -16.69 12.71 21.22
C PHE A 151 -16.56 11.52 20.29
N LYS A 152 -17.68 10.96 19.80
CA LYS A 152 -17.69 9.73 18.97
C LYS A 152 -16.83 8.59 19.56
N ASN A 153 -16.93 8.37 20.88
CA ASN A 153 -16.08 7.45 21.65
C ASN A 153 -14.56 7.67 21.45
N ARG A 154 -14.12 8.92 21.29
CA ARG A 154 -12.70 9.28 21.16
C ARG A 154 -12.29 10.27 22.22
N ARG A 155 -11.15 10.01 22.85
CA ARG A 155 -10.49 10.96 23.78
C ARG A 155 -9.62 11.96 23.05
N LYS A 156 -9.10 11.61 21.88
CA LYS A 156 -8.33 12.52 21.00
C LYS A 156 -8.93 12.56 19.60
N LEU A 157 -9.08 13.78 19.10
CA LEU A 157 -9.49 14.11 17.74
C LEU A 157 -8.30 14.77 17.04
N LEU A 158 -7.96 14.30 15.84
CA LEU A 158 -6.86 14.83 15.06
C LEU A 158 -7.44 15.55 13.84
N LEU A 159 -7.17 16.84 13.73
CA LEU A 159 -7.56 17.65 12.58
C LEU A 159 -6.32 17.89 11.73
N ILE A 160 -6.27 17.23 10.58
CA ILE A 160 -5.11 17.18 9.70
C ILE A 160 -5.42 17.95 8.41
N ILE A 161 -4.46 18.73 7.95
CA ILE A 161 -4.44 19.33 6.62
C ILE A 161 -3.73 18.34 5.72
N PRO A 162 -4.40 17.82 4.67
CA PRO A 162 -3.82 16.77 3.84
C PRO A 162 -2.63 17.29 3.02
N GLU A 163 -1.64 16.44 2.80
CA GLU A 163 -0.46 16.81 2.02
C GLU A 163 -0.74 16.88 0.51
N ALA A 164 -1.60 16.00 0.02
CA ALA A 164 -1.98 15.91 -1.39
C ALA A 164 -3.00 16.99 -1.75
N MET A 165 -2.85 17.60 -2.93
CA MET A 165 -3.83 18.56 -3.47
C MET A 165 -5.23 17.95 -3.54
N SER A 166 -5.34 16.68 -3.88
CA SER A 166 -6.62 15.97 -3.97
C SER A 166 -7.27 15.74 -2.60
N MET A 167 -6.51 15.72 -1.50
CA MET A 167 -6.98 15.37 -0.15
C MET A 167 -7.54 13.95 0.03
N MET A 168 -7.58 13.13 -1.02
CA MET A 168 -8.21 11.81 -1.00
C MET A 168 -7.36 10.62 -0.52
N PRO A 169 -6.01 10.64 -0.54
CA PRO A 169 -5.24 9.42 -0.25
C PRO A 169 -5.59 8.75 1.08
N ASN A 170 -5.71 9.51 2.17
CA ASN A 170 -5.99 8.94 3.50
C ASN A 170 -7.40 8.34 3.59
N GLY A 171 -8.41 9.00 3.01
CA GLY A 171 -9.77 8.46 2.92
C GLY A 171 -9.83 7.16 2.09
N LEU A 172 -9.11 7.11 0.96
CA LEU A 172 -9.02 5.88 0.15
C LEU A 172 -8.21 4.77 0.83
N ASN A 173 -7.16 5.11 1.58
CA ASN A 173 -6.39 4.15 2.37
C ASN A 173 -7.23 3.53 3.48
N SER A 174 -8.01 4.35 4.20
CA SER A 174 -8.95 3.88 5.22
C SER A 174 -9.99 2.94 4.60
N TYR A 175 -10.57 3.31 3.44
CA TYR A 175 -11.51 2.45 2.71
C TYR A 175 -10.88 1.11 2.31
N SER A 176 -9.70 1.12 1.69
CA SER A 176 -9.08 -0.13 1.22
C SER A 176 -8.61 -1.02 2.36
N ALA A 177 -8.17 -0.43 3.49
CA ALA A 177 -7.84 -1.17 4.70
C ALA A 177 -9.07 -1.86 5.32
N GLU A 178 -10.21 -1.14 5.43
CA GLU A 178 -11.46 -1.69 5.95
C GLU A 178 -11.96 -2.86 5.09
N VAL A 179 -11.92 -2.72 3.77
CA VAL A 179 -12.27 -3.79 2.81
C VAL A 179 -11.37 -5.03 2.98
N LEU A 180 -10.10 -4.83 3.34
CA LEU A 180 -9.15 -5.91 3.62
C LEU A 180 -9.28 -6.48 5.05
N GLY A 181 -10.18 -5.94 5.87
CA GLY A 181 -10.38 -6.38 7.26
C GLY A 181 -9.29 -5.90 8.22
N LEU A 182 -8.58 -4.83 7.88
CA LEU A 182 -7.49 -4.28 8.68
C LEU A 182 -7.99 -3.13 9.58
N PRO A 183 -7.59 -3.08 10.86
CA PRO A 183 -7.91 -1.96 11.72
C PRO A 183 -7.01 -0.78 11.35
N SER A 184 -7.52 0.15 10.54
CA SER A 184 -6.82 1.38 10.14
C SER A 184 -7.60 2.61 10.62
N PRO A 185 -6.93 3.73 10.97
CA PRO A 185 -7.62 4.94 11.41
C PRO A 185 -8.66 5.39 10.41
N ARG A 186 -9.91 5.53 10.87
CA ARG A 186 -10.95 6.13 10.04
C ARG A 186 -10.58 7.59 9.74
N THR A 187 -10.81 7.99 8.49
CA THR A 187 -10.58 9.36 8.03
C THR A 187 -11.88 9.90 7.44
N ASP A 188 -12.46 10.87 8.12
CA ASP A 188 -13.61 11.66 7.66
C ASP A 188 -13.15 13.06 7.23
N PHE A 189 -14.01 13.81 6.55
CA PHE A 189 -13.77 15.23 6.25
C PHE A 189 -14.74 16.14 6.99
N VAL A 190 -14.24 17.27 7.49
CA VAL A 190 -15.03 18.21 8.28
C VAL A 190 -14.70 19.64 7.92
N GLN A 191 -15.68 20.53 8.09
CA GLN A 191 -15.47 21.97 8.09
C GLN A 191 -15.10 22.42 9.50
N VAL A 192 -14.10 23.30 9.63
CA VAL A 192 -13.73 23.90 10.92
C VAL A 192 -14.11 25.37 10.93
N GLU A 193 -14.81 25.79 11.97
CA GLU A 193 -15.01 27.20 12.31
C GLU A 193 -14.33 27.50 13.63
N ALA A 194 -13.28 28.32 13.65
CA ALA A 194 -12.61 28.70 14.88
C ALA A 194 -12.83 30.20 15.18
N ASN A 195 -13.24 30.52 16.41
CA ASN A 195 -13.51 31.89 16.87
C ASN A 195 -14.48 32.68 15.97
N GLY A 196 -15.44 31.99 15.34
CA GLY A 196 -16.43 32.60 14.45
C GLY A 196 -15.96 32.80 13.01
N GLU A 197 -14.74 32.36 12.67
CA GLU A 197 -14.19 32.40 11.31
C GLU A 197 -14.10 31.00 10.71
N TYR A 198 -14.34 30.87 9.40
CA TYR A 198 -14.21 29.61 8.68
C TYR A 198 -12.74 29.31 8.40
N TRP A 199 -12.22 28.21 8.95
CA TRP A 199 -10.82 27.78 8.85
C TRP A 199 -10.59 26.74 7.75
N GLY A 200 -11.63 26.40 6.98
CA GLY A 200 -11.51 25.48 5.86
C GLY A 200 -11.85 24.02 6.20
N VAL A 201 -11.50 23.12 5.28
CA VAL A 201 -11.77 21.68 5.39
C VAL A 201 -10.59 20.93 5.97
N TYR A 202 -10.84 20.07 6.95
CA TYR A 202 -9.83 19.22 7.58
C TYR A 202 -10.18 17.75 7.39
N GLU A 203 -9.15 16.89 7.39
CA GLU A 203 -9.32 15.48 7.73
C GLU A 203 -9.53 15.35 9.24
N ASP A 204 -10.64 14.73 9.63
CA ASP A 204 -10.86 14.18 10.97
C ASP A 204 -10.30 12.75 10.97
N SER A 205 -9.09 12.60 11.50
CA SER A 205 -8.39 11.32 11.57
C SER A 205 -8.47 10.73 12.99
N GLU A 206 -8.79 9.44 13.07
CA GLU A 206 -8.82 8.70 14.32
C GLU A 206 -7.42 8.60 14.96
N ASN A 207 -7.34 8.79 16.28
CA ASN A 207 -6.09 8.61 17.00
C ASN A 207 -5.92 7.14 17.38
N VAL A 208 -4.80 6.51 17.02
CA VAL A 208 -4.52 5.12 17.39
C VAL A 208 -4.16 5.06 18.88
N ASP A 209 -5.15 4.68 19.70
CA ASP A 209 -5.03 4.46 21.14
C ASP A 209 -6.03 3.37 21.61
N GLY A 210 -6.27 3.24 22.92
CA GLY A 210 -7.22 2.26 23.44
C GLY A 210 -8.66 2.44 22.92
N TYR A 211 -9.10 3.68 22.63
CA TYR A 211 -10.44 3.92 22.09
C TYR A 211 -10.54 3.55 20.61
N PHE A 212 -9.44 3.65 19.87
CA PHE A 212 -9.36 3.10 18.52
C PHE A 212 -9.62 1.59 18.53
N LEU A 213 -9.03 0.84 19.47
CA LEU A 213 -9.30 -0.59 19.58
C LEU A 213 -10.79 -0.85 19.84
N GLU A 214 -11.40 -0.14 20.79
CA GLU A 214 -12.85 -0.26 21.06
C GLU A 214 -13.72 0.05 19.82
N ASN A 215 -13.40 1.11 19.07
CA ASN A 215 -14.17 1.53 17.89
C ASN A 215 -14.07 0.57 16.70
N HIS A 216 -13.07 -0.31 16.72
CA HIS A 216 -12.85 -1.38 15.76
C HIS A 216 -13.21 -2.76 16.33
N ASP A 217 -13.95 -2.80 17.44
CA ASP A 217 -14.39 -4.02 18.12
C ASP A 217 -13.23 -4.95 18.51
N LEU A 218 -12.07 -4.37 18.83
CA LEU A 218 -10.87 -5.09 19.25
C LEU A 218 -10.68 -5.02 20.77
N PRO A 219 -10.20 -6.11 21.39
CA PRO A 219 -9.91 -6.12 22.82
C PRO A 219 -8.77 -5.16 23.15
N HIS A 220 -8.83 -4.56 24.35
CA HIS A 220 -7.74 -3.72 24.85
C HIS A 220 -6.44 -4.52 24.91
N GLY A 221 -5.46 -4.10 24.11
CA GLY A 221 -4.12 -4.69 24.05
C GLY A 221 -3.05 -3.63 23.90
N ASP A 222 -1.81 -4.06 23.74
CA ASP A 222 -0.65 -3.16 23.63
C ASP A 222 -0.49 -2.68 22.18
N ILE A 223 -0.36 -1.37 22.00
CA ILE A 223 -0.03 -0.73 20.72
C ILE A 223 1.40 -0.22 20.84
N PHE A 224 2.27 -0.64 19.93
CA PHE A 224 3.65 -0.22 19.82
C PHE A 224 3.82 0.65 18.57
N ASP A 225 4.52 1.76 18.73
CA ASP A 225 4.81 2.75 17.70
C ASP A 225 6.31 3.07 17.71
N ILE A 226 6.87 3.40 16.55
CA ILE A 226 8.30 3.69 16.43
C ILE A 226 8.50 5.19 16.41
N GLU A 227 9.47 5.69 17.16
CA GLU A 227 9.88 7.09 17.04
C GLU A 227 10.68 7.33 15.75
N VAL A 228 10.33 8.42 15.05
CA VAL A 228 11.12 8.93 13.92
C VAL A 228 12.53 9.25 14.44
N ASP A 229 13.58 8.84 13.72
CA ASP A 229 14.99 8.73 14.13
C ASP A 229 15.42 7.45 14.87
N ALA A 230 14.56 6.44 14.94
CA ALA A 230 15.10 5.12 15.11
C ALA A 230 15.91 4.77 13.83
N ASP A 231 17.25 4.74 13.96
CA ASP A 231 18.13 3.86 13.18
C ASP A 231 17.67 2.37 13.27
N SER A 232 16.54 2.09 13.94
CA SER A 232 15.69 0.94 13.67
C SER A 232 15.10 1.02 12.26
N PHE A 233 15.95 0.67 11.30
CA PHE A 233 15.60 -0.44 10.44
C PHE A 233 15.12 -1.55 11.38
N LEU A 234 13.81 -1.63 11.61
CA LEU A 234 13.17 -2.48 12.62
C LEU A 234 13.67 -3.93 12.67
N LEU A 235 14.35 -4.34 11.61
CA LEU A 235 14.45 -5.69 11.11
C LEU A 235 15.80 -5.90 10.38
N ASN A 236 16.83 -5.11 10.70
CA ASN A 236 18.18 -5.39 10.21
C ASN A 236 18.85 -6.42 11.11
N LYS A 237 19.62 -7.34 10.49
CA LYS A 237 20.45 -8.38 11.14
C LYS A 237 21.52 -7.81 12.10
N TRP A 238 21.66 -6.48 12.19
CA TRP A 238 22.74 -5.76 12.86
C TRP A 238 22.29 -4.59 13.77
N ALA A 239 21.03 -4.57 14.23
CA ALA A 239 20.64 -3.60 15.26
C ALA A 239 21.30 -3.98 16.60
N ASN A 240 22.15 -3.08 17.11
CA ASN A 240 22.84 -3.19 18.39
C ASN A 240 21.83 -3.33 19.56
N GLU A 241 22.35 -3.82 20.68
CA GLU A 241 21.69 -4.36 21.88
C GLU A 241 20.65 -3.46 22.61
N ASP A 242 20.32 -2.26 22.11
CA ASP A 242 19.46 -1.28 22.78
C ASP A 242 18.07 -1.15 22.10
N TYR A 243 17.26 -2.21 22.16
CA TYR A 243 15.91 -2.25 21.55
C TYR A 243 14.84 -1.43 22.29
N ASP A 244 15.03 -1.16 23.59
CA ASP A 244 14.03 -0.50 24.45
C ASP A 244 13.88 1.01 24.15
N VAL A 245 14.81 1.63 23.41
CA VAL A 245 14.90 3.09 23.28
C VAL A 245 14.08 3.67 22.12
N HIS A 246 13.54 2.83 21.23
CA HIS A 246 12.95 3.27 19.96
C HIS A 246 11.44 3.02 19.83
N TRP A 247 10.82 2.39 20.83
CA TRP A 247 9.43 1.98 20.78
C TRP A 247 8.60 2.62 21.88
N ASN A 248 7.54 3.30 21.46
CA ASN A 248 6.51 3.85 22.33
C ASN A 248 5.36 2.87 22.48
N ARG A 249 5.01 2.53 23.73
CA ARG A 249 3.78 1.82 24.06
C ARG A 249 2.65 2.84 24.24
N LEU A 250 1.70 2.87 23.31
CA LEU A 250 0.66 3.91 23.23
C LEU A 250 -0.65 3.55 23.96
N SER A 251 -0.91 2.27 24.25
CA SER A 251 -2.14 1.84 24.93
C SER A 251 -1.85 1.19 26.28
N VAL A 252 -2.53 1.68 27.33
CA VAL A 252 -2.70 0.96 28.59
C VAL A 252 -4.04 1.32 29.21
N GLU A 253 -4.95 0.34 29.28
CA GLU A 253 -5.80 0.14 30.46
C GLU A 253 -5.63 -1.27 31.08
N ALA A 254 -4.72 -2.10 30.54
CA ALA A 254 -4.35 -3.39 31.12
C ALA A 254 -2.86 -3.37 31.54
N ASP A 255 -2.64 -3.54 32.85
CA ASP A 255 -1.38 -3.57 33.61
C ASP A 255 -0.61 -2.25 33.85
N LYS A 256 -0.53 -1.92 35.15
CA LYS A 256 0.21 -0.80 35.75
C LYS A 256 1.75 -0.92 35.66
N ASN A 257 2.27 -1.86 34.89
CA ASN A 257 3.69 -1.92 34.55
C ASN A 257 3.88 -1.21 33.21
N GLU A 258 4.23 0.07 33.26
CA GLU A 258 4.39 0.98 32.10
C GLU A 258 5.46 0.53 31.07
N LYS A 259 6.19 -0.58 31.28
CA LYS A 259 7.37 -0.95 30.47
C LYS A 259 7.52 -2.43 30.11
N ASP A 260 6.45 -3.24 30.10
CA ASP A 260 6.59 -4.64 29.65
C ASP A 260 6.72 -4.73 28.12
N THR A 261 7.95 -4.57 27.61
CA THR A 261 8.33 -4.71 26.20
C THR A 261 8.68 -6.17 25.83
N THR A 262 8.50 -7.13 26.75
CA THR A 262 8.94 -8.53 26.57
C THR A 262 8.33 -9.17 25.32
N ARG A 263 7.06 -8.87 25.02
CA ARG A 263 6.37 -9.39 23.83
C ARG A 263 7.00 -8.88 22.54
N LEU A 264 7.30 -7.58 22.49
CA LEU A 264 7.96 -6.95 21.37
C LEU A 264 9.41 -7.45 21.22
N ALA A 265 10.15 -7.58 22.33
CA ALA A 265 11.49 -8.17 22.34
C ALA A 265 11.49 -9.60 21.79
N LYS A 266 10.46 -10.41 22.11
CA LYS A 266 10.30 -11.75 21.53
C LYS A 266 10.05 -11.71 20.03
N LEU A 267 9.23 -10.78 19.53
CA LEU A 267 9.01 -10.60 18.10
C LEU A 267 10.31 -10.22 17.39
N ILE A 268 11.03 -9.23 17.91
CA ILE A 268 12.33 -8.82 17.37
C ILE A 268 13.33 -9.98 17.38
N HIS A 269 13.39 -10.76 18.46
CA HIS A 269 14.26 -11.94 18.53
C HIS A 269 13.94 -12.97 17.45
N VAL A 270 12.66 -13.32 17.29
CA VAL A 270 12.25 -14.29 16.26
C VAL A 270 12.64 -13.81 14.87
N ILE A 271 12.43 -12.53 14.56
CA ILE A 271 12.75 -11.97 13.23
C ILE A 271 14.26 -11.96 12.95
N ASN A 272 15.10 -12.00 13.98
CA ASN A 272 16.55 -12.06 13.86
C ASN A 272 17.13 -13.50 13.92
N LEU A 273 16.29 -14.54 13.97
CA LEU A 273 16.74 -15.93 13.88
C LEU A 273 17.45 -16.21 12.55
N GLU A 274 18.62 -16.86 12.61
CA GLU A 274 19.44 -17.15 11.43
C GLU A 274 18.82 -18.22 10.52
N SER A 275 18.15 -19.23 11.09
CA SER A 275 17.45 -20.26 10.31
C SER A 275 16.09 -19.75 9.86
N ASP A 276 15.84 -19.86 8.55
CA ASP A 276 14.53 -19.56 7.97
C ASP A 276 13.47 -20.56 8.41
N GLU A 277 13.83 -21.84 8.56
CA GLU A 277 12.94 -22.88 9.06
C GLU A 277 12.51 -22.62 10.51
N GLU A 278 13.46 -22.22 11.37
CA GLU A 278 13.16 -21.85 12.76
C GLU A 278 12.32 -20.57 12.82
N PHE A 279 12.68 -19.55 12.05
CA PHE A 279 11.89 -18.32 11.93
C PHE A 279 10.44 -18.65 11.54
N LYS A 280 10.21 -19.41 10.47
CA LYS A 280 8.86 -19.74 9.99
C LYS A 280 8.04 -20.43 11.06
N LYS A 281 8.65 -21.35 11.81
CA LYS A 281 7.99 -22.08 12.90
C LYS A 281 7.65 -21.19 14.10
N GLU A 282 8.52 -20.24 14.44
CA GLU A 282 8.32 -19.39 15.61
C GLU A 282 7.44 -18.16 15.31
N ILE A 283 7.53 -17.58 14.11
CA ILE A 283 6.76 -16.38 13.73
C ILE A 283 5.26 -16.63 13.75
N GLU A 284 4.79 -17.80 13.31
CA GLU A 284 3.37 -18.18 13.31
C GLU A 284 2.76 -18.22 14.73
N LYS A 285 3.58 -18.34 15.77
CA LYS A 285 3.13 -18.37 17.17
C LYS A 285 2.94 -16.99 17.77
N ILE A 286 3.51 -15.96 17.15
CA ILE A 286 3.57 -14.60 17.71
C ILE A 286 2.95 -13.55 16.80
N LEU A 287 2.88 -13.80 15.50
CA LEU A 287 2.28 -12.93 14.50
C LEU A 287 1.09 -13.64 13.87
N ASP A 288 0.01 -12.90 13.64
CA ASP A 288 -1.08 -13.40 12.82
C ASP A 288 -0.70 -13.26 11.34
N ILE A 289 -0.24 -14.35 10.73
CA ILE A 289 0.22 -14.35 9.35
C ILE A 289 -0.90 -13.93 8.40
N ASP A 290 -2.16 -14.27 8.69
CA ASP A 290 -3.26 -14.01 7.78
C ASP A 290 -3.58 -12.51 7.75
N GLU A 291 -3.65 -11.88 8.93
CA GLU A 291 -3.77 -10.42 9.06
C GLU A 291 -2.58 -9.71 8.40
N TYR A 292 -1.35 -10.17 8.68
CA TYR A 292 -0.15 -9.56 8.14
C TYR A 292 -0.09 -9.61 6.61
N LEU A 293 -0.54 -10.72 5.99
CA LEU A 293 -0.58 -10.81 4.52
C LEU A 293 -1.65 -9.91 3.90
N HIS A 294 -2.76 -9.62 4.61
CA HIS A 294 -3.71 -8.59 4.18
C HIS A 294 -3.10 -7.19 4.29
N TRP A 295 -2.38 -6.90 5.38
CA TRP A 295 -1.62 -5.66 5.53
C TRP A 295 -0.54 -5.51 4.44
N ALA A 296 0.19 -6.58 4.13
CA ALA A 296 1.19 -6.56 3.06
C ALA A 296 0.51 -6.28 1.71
N ALA A 297 -0.61 -6.96 1.41
CA ALA A 297 -1.41 -6.72 0.21
C ALA A 297 -1.94 -5.27 0.12
N HIS A 298 -2.27 -4.64 1.26
CA HIS A 298 -2.76 -3.27 1.31
C HIS A 298 -1.79 -2.27 0.68
N ASN A 299 -0.47 -2.41 0.91
CA ASN A 299 0.57 -1.49 0.39
C ASN A 299 0.58 -1.37 -1.15
N TYR A 300 0.10 -2.38 -1.88
CA TYR A 300 0.07 -2.38 -3.34
C TYR A 300 -1.08 -1.55 -3.92
N PHE A 301 -2.16 -1.32 -3.18
CA PHE A 301 -3.28 -0.49 -3.66
C PHE A 301 -2.94 1.01 -3.76
N PRO A 302 -2.34 1.64 -2.73
CA PRO A 302 -1.80 2.99 -2.82
C PRO A 302 -0.39 3.03 -3.45
N GLY A 303 0.27 1.89 -3.66
CA GLY A 303 1.55 1.76 -4.37
C GLY A 303 2.71 2.41 -3.61
N THR A 304 2.85 2.15 -2.31
CA THR A 304 3.74 2.89 -1.40
C THR A 304 4.62 1.97 -0.56
N THR A 305 5.85 2.41 -0.24
CA THR A 305 6.74 1.73 0.72
C THR A 305 6.81 2.43 2.07
N ARG A 306 6.03 3.49 2.30
CA ARG A 306 6.20 4.38 3.47
C ARG A 306 6.06 3.69 4.84
N GLN A 307 5.48 2.50 4.89
CA GLN A 307 5.43 1.65 6.09
C GLN A 307 6.66 0.73 6.16
N SER A 308 7.84 1.37 6.23
CA SER A 308 9.16 0.76 6.16
C SER A 308 9.88 0.82 7.50
N ASP A 309 10.78 1.79 7.63
CA ASP A 309 11.53 2.27 8.79
C ASP A 309 10.75 3.30 9.63
N HIS A 310 9.65 3.80 9.08
CA HIS A 310 8.71 4.68 9.75
C HIS A 310 7.27 4.20 9.51
N ASN A 311 6.31 4.83 10.20
CA ASN A 311 4.88 4.57 10.04
C ASN A 311 4.46 3.11 10.30
N VAL A 312 5.18 2.41 11.19
CA VAL A 312 4.85 1.06 11.63
C VAL A 312 4.20 1.12 13.01
N LYS A 313 2.97 0.63 13.09
CA LYS A 313 2.22 0.44 14.33
C LYS A 313 1.86 -1.03 14.52
N LEU A 314 2.32 -1.63 15.61
CA LEU A 314 2.01 -3.02 15.96
C LEU A 314 0.97 -3.05 17.07
N TYR A 315 -0.04 -3.89 16.92
CA TYR A 315 -1.03 -4.14 17.97
C TYR A 315 -0.92 -5.59 18.44
N TYR A 316 -0.80 -5.80 19.74
CA TYR A 316 -0.86 -7.12 20.34
C TYR A 316 -2.30 -7.43 20.75
N ASN A 317 -2.93 -8.37 20.07
CA ASN A 317 -4.25 -8.86 20.41
C ASN A 317 -4.15 -9.90 21.54
N PRO A 318 -4.65 -9.59 22.77
CA PRO A 318 -4.51 -10.48 23.92
C PRO A 318 -5.38 -11.74 23.83
N GLU A 319 -6.46 -11.75 23.05
CA GLU A 319 -7.37 -12.89 22.95
C GLU A 319 -6.73 -14.04 22.15
N ILE A 320 -6.07 -13.71 21.04
CA ILE A 320 -5.35 -14.68 20.20
C ILE A 320 -3.85 -14.75 20.51
N GLN A 321 -3.36 -13.86 21.38
CA GLN A 321 -1.97 -13.73 21.81
C GLN A 321 -0.97 -13.51 20.65
N LYS A 322 -1.37 -12.74 19.64
CA LYS A 322 -0.58 -12.47 18.44
C LYS A 322 -0.54 -10.97 18.10
N PHE A 323 0.52 -10.58 17.42
CA PHE A 323 0.66 -9.25 16.83
C PHE A 323 -0.10 -9.15 15.51
N TRP A 324 -0.65 -7.95 15.29
CA TRP A 324 -1.21 -7.44 14.05
C TRP A 324 -0.49 -6.15 13.65
N GLN A 325 -0.56 -5.80 12.37
CA GLN A 325 0.05 -4.60 11.81
C GLN A 325 -1.02 -3.57 11.42
N ILE A 326 -1.10 -2.45 12.16
CA ILE A 326 -2.05 -1.37 11.88
C ILE A 326 -1.55 -0.54 10.69
N PRO A 327 -2.32 -0.40 9.59
CA PRO A 327 -1.98 0.52 8.51
C PRO A 327 -1.98 1.97 9.02
N TRP A 328 -0.87 2.68 8.82
CA TRP A 328 -0.70 4.05 9.31
C TRP A 328 0.04 4.94 8.31
N ASP A 329 -0.49 6.15 8.07
CA ASP A 329 0.16 7.24 7.33
C ASP A 329 0.87 6.79 6.01
N LEU A 330 0.12 6.06 5.19
CA LEU A 330 0.61 5.44 3.95
C LEU A 330 0.82 6.44 2.81
N GLU A 331 -0.02 7.47 2.76
CA GLU A 331 -0.21 8.35 1.60
C GLU A 331 -0.39 7.53 0.30
N GLY A 332 0.39 7.77 -0.75
CA GLY A 332 0.33 7.01 -2.00
C GLY A 332 -0.64 7.58 -3.04
N TYR A 333 -1.15 6.72 -3.92
CA TYR A 333 -1.90 7.12 -5.12
C TYR A 333 -1.13 8.14 -5.98
N SER A 334 -1.80 9.08 -6.64
CA SER A 334 -1.14 10.09 -7.49
C SER A 334 -0.22 11.06 -6.75
N TYR A 335 -0.14 11.01 -5.41
CA TYR A 335 0.73 11.88 -4.63
C TYR A 335 2.15 11.30 -4.45
N ASN A 336 2.26 10.19 -3.71
CA ASN A 336 3.53 9.52 -3.40
C ASN A 336 3.54 8.04 -3.82
N GLY A 337 2.55 7.62 -4.62
CA GLY A 337 2.41 6.24 -5.06
C GLY A 337 3.11 5.98 -6.39
N HIS A 338 3.67 4.79 -6.51
CA HIS A 338 4.32 4.29 -7.72
C HIS A 338 3.33 3.47 -8.55
N ILE A 339 3.13 3.84 -9.82
CA ILE A 339 2.25 3.09 -10.73
C ILE A 339 2.88 1.73 -11.06
N ASP A 340 4.19 1.73 -11.25
CA ASP A 340 5.08 0.61 -11.56
C ASP A 340 5.52 -0.17 -10.30
N TYR A 341 4.76 -0.04 -9.20
CA TYR A 341 5.05 -0.74 -7.95
C TYR A 341 5.07 -2.26 -8.16
N SER A 342 6.24 -2.87 -8.00
CA SER A 342 6.42 -4.31 -8.25
C SER A 342 5.79 -5.15 -7.13
N ILE A 343 5.15 -6.26 -7.48
CA ILE A 343 4.58 -7.23 -6.53
C ILE A 343 5.66 -7.91 -5.66
N ASN A 344 6.94 -7.75 -6.02
CA ASN A 344 8.10 -8.25 -5.30
C ASN A 344 8.80 -7.19 -4.42
N VAL A 345 8.26 -5.98 -4.31
CA VAL A 345 8.84 -4.93 -3.43
C VAL A 345 8.83 -5.37 -1.98
N ILE A 346 9.91 -5.03 -1.28
CA ILE A 346 10.11 -5.21 0.16
C ILE A 346 10.10 -3.82 0.80
N SER A 347 9.28 -3.62 1.84
CA SER A 347 9.26 -2.33 2.57
C SER A 347 10.03 -2.38 3.89
N ASN A 348 10.06 -3.53 4.58
CA ASN A 348 10.79 -3.69 5.84
C ASN A 348 11.24 -5.15 6.01
N GLY A 349 12.21 -5.40 6.89
CA GLY A 349 12.76 -6.75 7.10
C GLY A 349 11.80 -7.83 7.68
N LEU A 350 10.63 -7.50 8.26
CA LEU A 350 9.61 -8.50 8.63
C LEU A 350 8.90 -8.97 7.38
N MET A 351 8.52 -8.01 6.53
CA MET A 351 7.95 -8.28 5.22
C MET A 351 8.95 -9.06 4.36
N ASP A 352 10.24 -8.74 4.46
CA ASP A 352 11.32 -9.48 3.83
C ASP A 352 11.35 -10.96 4.27
N ARG A 353 11.51 -11.21 5.58
CA ARG A 353 11.56 -12.56 6.11
C ARG A 353 10.31 -13.37 5.80
N ILE A 354 9.12 -12.76 5.88
CA ILE A 354 7.85 -13.44 5.60
C ILE A 354 7.68 -13.71 4.11
N LEU A 355 7.83 -12.71 3.25
CA LEU A 355 7.57 -12.85 1.82
C LEU A 355 8.68 -13.57 1.05
N LYS A 356 9.80 -13.89 1.72
CA LYS A 356 10.79 -14.86 1.26
C LYS A 356 10.19 -16.27 1.14
N PHE A 357 9.22 -16.63 1.97
CA PHE A 357 8.56 -17.94 1.88
C PHE A 357 7.57 -17.97 0.72
N PRO A 358 7.73 -18.87 -0.25
CA PRO A 358 6.91 -18.86 -1.47
C PRO A 358 5.41 -19.02 -1.21
N ASP A 359 5.03 -19.80 -0.19
CA ASP A 359 3.62 -20.00 0.18
C ASP A 359 2.98 -18.73 0.76
N TYR A 360 3.71 -17.95 1.56
CA TYR A 360 3.22 -16.66 2.06
C TYR A 360 3.11 -15.61 0.95
N ASN A 361 4.13 -15.54 0.08
CA ASN A 361 4.11 -14.65 -1.08
C ASN A 361 2.94 -14.99 -2.03
N TYR A 362 2.73 -16.28 -2.28
CA TYR A 362 1.60 -16.79 -3.04
C TYR A 362 0.26 -16.35 -2.45
N ARG A 363 0.05 -16.57 -1.15
CA ARG A 363 -1.20 -16.18 -0.46
C ARG A 363 -1.45 -14.68 -0.52
N LYS A 364 -0.41 -13.84 -0.35
CA LYS A 364 -0.50 -12.38 -0.55
C LYS A 364 -0.92 -12.03 -1.98
N ASN A 365 -0.33 -12.67 -3.00
CA ASN A 365 -0.70 -12.43 -4.40
C ASN A 365 -2.15 -12.87 -4.68
N GLN A 366 -2.63 -13.95 -4.06
CA GLN A 366 -4.04 -14.35 -4.13
C GLN A 366 -4.97 -13.32 -3.50
N ILE A 367 -4.58 -12.72 -2.36
CA ILE A 367 -5.34 -11.63 -1.72
C ILE A 367 -5.44 -10.45 -2.70
N ILE A 368 -4.32 -9.99 -3.26
CA ILE A 368 -4.31 -8.88 -4.23
C ILE A 368 -5.22 -9.20 -5.42
N TRP A 369 -5.06 -10.38 -6.03
CA TRP A 369 -5.88 -10.80 -7.17
C TRP A 369 -7.37 -10.87 -6.84
N LYS A 370 -7.74 -11.44 -5.68
CA LYS A 370 -9.13 -11.51 -5.21
C LYS A 370 -9.75 -10.12 -5.17
N TYR A 371 -9.10 -9.17 -4.50
CA TYR A 371 -9.67 -7.83 -4.28
C TYR A 371 -9.63 -6.95 -5.53
N LEU A 372 -8.65 -7.11 -6.42
CA LEU A 372 -8.65 -6.47 -7.76
C LEU A 372 -9.87 -6.91 -8.60
N ASN A 373 -10.38 -8.13 -8.39
CA ASN A 373 -11.55 -8.64 -9.10
C ASN A 373 -12.87 -8.45 -8.32
N ALA A 374 -12.85 -7.70 -7.22
CA ALA A 374 -14.00 -7.51 -6.35
C ALA A 374 -14.05 -6.08 -5.78
N GLU A 375 -14.07 -5.91 -4.46
CA GLU A 375 -14.35 -4.64 -3.77
C GLU A 375 -13.28 -3.56 -4.03
N LEU A 376 -12.05 -3.96 -4.39
CA LEU A 376 -10.96 -3.05 -4.75
C LEU A 376 -10.62 -3.11 -6.24
N SER A 377 -11.58 -3.42 -7.10
CA SER A 377 -11.43 -3.17 -8.54
C SER A 377 -11.17 -1.68 -8.81
N ALA A 378 -10.49 -1.35 -9.92
CA ALA A 378 -10.30 0.04 -10.31
C ALA A 378 -11.63 0.83 -10.38
N GLU A 379 -12.70 0.20 -10.88
CA GLU A 379 -14.04 0.79 -10.92
C GLU A 379 -14.56 1.14 -9.51
N ASN A 380 -14.46 0.21 -8.55
CA ASN A 380 -14.96 0.44 -7.19
C ASN A 380 -14.11 1.47 -6.44
N GLN A 381 -12.79 1.48 -6.65
CA GLN A 381 -11.92 2.50 -6.06
C GLN A 381 -12.19 3.89 -6.65
N ILE A 382 -12.41 4.00 -7.97
CA ILE A 382 -12.80 5.27 -8.62
C ILE A 382 -14.17 5.72 -8.14
N LYS A 383 -15.13 4.79 -8.00
CA LYS A 383 -16.45 5.10 -7.43
C LYS A 383 -16.32 5.68 -6.01
N LYS A 384 -15.50 5.06 -5.16
CA LYS A 384 -15.26 5.58 -3.80
C LYS A 384 -14.56 6.94 -3.83
N LEU A 385 -13.61 7.15 -4.73
CA LEU A 385 -12.97 8.45 -4.95
C LEU A 385 -13.99 9.51 -5.35
N ASP A 386 -14.92 9.19 -6.25
CA ASP A 386 -15.97 10.11 -6.69
C ASP A 386 -16.96 10.44 -5.57
N GLU A 387 -17.31 9.47 -4.72
CA GLU A 387 -18.12 9.68 -3.52
C GLU A 387 -17.46 10.67 -2.56
N LEU A 388 -16.16 10.47 -2.25
CA LEU A 388 -15.39 11.37 -1.40
C LEU A 388 -15.24 12.77 -2.01
N TYR A 389 -14.98 12.85 -3.33
CA TYR A 389 -14.90 14.11 -4.04
C TYR A 389 -16.22 14.89 -3.98
N ASP A 390 -17.35 14.22 -4.23
CA ASP A 390 -18.67 14.85 -4.21
C ASP A 390 -19.06 15.38 -2.82
N GLU A 391 -18.66 14.67 -1.76
CA GLU A 391 -18.84 15.08 -0.37
C GLU A 391 -18.03 16.35 -0.04
N VAL A 392 -16.78 16.41 -0.50
CA VAL A 392 -15.78 17.38 -0.03
C VAL A 392 -15.69 18.64 -0.89
N LYS A 393 -15.90 18.55 -2.21
CA LYS A 393 -15.55 19.61 -3.18
C LYS A 393 -16.08 21.00 -2.85
N TYR A 394 -17.31 21.12 -2.38
CA TYR A 394 -17.87 22.45 -2.05
C TYR A 394 -17.27 23.07 -0.78
N GLY A 395 -16.80 22.23 0.15
CA GLY A 395 -16.01 22.70 1.29
C GLY A 395 -14.68 23.29 0.82
N ILE A 396 -14.00 22.58 -0.10
CA ILE A 396 -12.72 23.00 -0.69
C ILE A 396 -12.87 24.25 -1.55
N TYR A 397 -13.92 24.34 -2.36
CA TYR A 397 -14.15 25.52 -3.20
C TYR A 397 -14.29 26.80 -2.39
N ARG A 398 -14.80 26.68 -1.17
CA ARG A 398 -14.97 27.79 -0.21
C ARG A 398 -13.77 27.98 0.71
N ASP A 399 -12.87 27.01 0.80
CA ASP A 399 -11.68 27.06 1.65
C ASP A 399 -10.69 28.13 1.13
N PRO A 400 -10.45 29.22 1.89
CA PRO A 400 -9.53 30.28 1.47
C PRO A 400 -8.06 29.95 1.80
N TYR A 401 -7.81 28.82 2.47
CA TYR A 401 -6.51 28.39 2.99
C TYR A 401 -6.02 27.07 2.33
N LYS A 402 -6.59 26.68 1.19
CA LYS A 402 -6.29 25.41 0.53
C LYS A 402 -4.84 25.38 0.01
N ARG A 403 -4.06 24.44 0.52
CA ARG A 403 -2.62 24.33 0.28
C ARG A 403 -2.15 22.90 0.45
N ALA A 404 -1.28 22.44 -0.44
CA ALA A 404 -0.55 21.20 -0.27
C ALA A 404 0.59 21.44 0.74
N THR A 405 0.49 20.88 1.95
CA THR A 405 1.33 21.24 3.11
C THR A 405 2.82 21.07 2.83
N ARG A 406 3.27 19.88 2.43
CA ARG A 406 4.70 19.58 2.28
C ARG A 406 5.41 20.35 1.17
N LYS A 407 4.70 20.70 0.08
CA LYS A 407 5.24 21.55 -0.99
C LYS A 407 5.02 23.04 -0.72
N ALA A 408 4.23 23.39 0.31
CA ALA A 408 3.74 24.73 0.60
C ALA A 408 3.08 25.42 -0.61
N VAL A 409 2.51 24.65 -1.53
CA VAL A 409 1.93 25.16 -2.79
C VAL A 409 0.44 25.44 -2.61
N TRP A 410 0.05 26.68 -2.84
CA TRP A 410 -1.34 27.09 -2.99
C TRP A 410 -1.93 26.55 -4.29
N TYR A 411 -3.18 26.11 -4.25
CA TYR A 411 -3.85 25.54 -5.42
C TYR A 411 -5.25 26.11 -5.62
N SER A 412 -5.67 26.21 -6.87
CA SER A 412 -7.00 26.69 -7.25
C SER A 412 -8.04 25.55 -7.21
N ASN A 413 -9.32 25.87 -7.34
CA ASN A 413 -10.37 24.84 -7.51
C ASN A 413 -10.12 23.98 -8.75
N LYS A 414 -9.56 24.57 -9.80
CA LYS A 414 -9.24 23.85 -11.03
C LYS A 414 -8.11 22.84 -10.81
N ASP A 415 -7.08 23.23 -10.05
CA ASP A 415 -5.98 22.34 -9.70
C ASP A 415 -6.45 21.18 -8.83
N TYR A 416 -7.36 21.45 -7.89
CA TYR A 416 -8.05 20.42 -7.10
C TYR A 416 -8.79 19.43 -8.01
N ASP A 417 -9.69 19.92 -8.87
CA ASP A 417 -10.46 19.06 -9.79
C ASP A 417 -9.54 18.24 -10.73
N GLN A 418 -8.47 18.85 -11.22
CA GLN A 418 -7.47 18.17 -12.04
C GLN A 418 -6.74 17.07 -11.26
N SER A 419 -6.36 17.32 -10.00
CA SER A 419 -5.68 16.31 -9.17
C SER A 419 -6.54 15.07 -8.89
N ILE A 420 -7.86 15.22 -8.88
CA ILE A 420 -8.81 14.11 -8.75
C ILE A 420 -8.83 13.28 -10.04
N GLU A 421 -8.82 13.93 -11.21
CA GLU A 421 -8.72 13.22 -12.48
C GLU A 421 -7.39 12.49 -12.65
N GLU A 422 -6.28 13.11 -12.25
CA GLU A 422 -4.96 12.46 -12.21
C GLU A 422 -4.98 11.23 -11.31
N MET A 423 -5.71 11.26 -10.18
CA MET A 423 -5.88 10.11 -9.31
C MET A 423 -6.71 8.99 -9.95
N ARG A 424 -7.77 9.30 -10.71
CA ARG A 424 -8.52 8.28 -11.48
C ARG A 424 -7.62 7.55 -12.47
N GLN A 425 -6.85 8.32 -13.24
CA GLN A 425 -5.90 7.76 -14.21
C GLN A 425 -4.79 6.95 -13.53
N TRP A 426 -4.32 7.39 -12.36
CA TRP A 426 -3.35 6.65 -11.57
C TRP A 426 -3.90 5.29 -11.11
N ILE A 427 -5.14 5.24 -10.61
CA ILE A 427 -5.80 4.00 -10.16
C ILE A 427 -5.91 3.00 -11.32
N LEU A 428 -6.34 3.45 -12.50
CA LEU A 428 -6.47 2.60 -13.69
C LEU A 428 -5.12 1.99 -14.10
N LYS A 429 -4.09 2.83 -14.25
CA LYS A 429 -2.76 2.37 -14.67
C LYS A 429 -2.12 1.43 -13.65
N ARG A 430 -2.31 1.69 -12.36
CA ARG A 430 -1.80 0.81 -11.31
C ARG A 430 -2.53 -0.53 -11.31
N ASP A 431 -3.85 -0.56 -11.49
CA ASP A 431 -4.63 -1.79 -11.62
C ASP A 431 -4.14 -2.62 -12.83
N GLU A 432 -3.94 -1.98 -13.99
CA GLU A 432 -3.35 -2.61 -15.18
C GLU A 432 -1.97 -3.22 -14.89
N ASN A 433 -1.09 -2.47 -14.20
CA ASN A 433 0.24 -2.94 -13.85
C ASN A 433 0.20 -4.15 -12.89
N LEU A 434 -0.63 -4.11 -11.84
CA LEU A 434 -0.75 -5.24 -10.91
C LEU A 434 -1.30 -6.49 -11.61
N ARG A 435 -2.30 -6.33 -12.49
CA ARG A 435 -2.82 -7.45 -13.28
C ARG A 435 -1.76 -8.04 -14.19
N PHE A 436 -1.04 -7.18 -14.92
CA PHE A 436 0.05 -7.62 -15.77
C PHE A 436 1.05 -8.48 -14.99
N GLN A 437 1.52 -7.99 -13.84
CA GLN A 437 2.47 -8.73 -12.99
C GLN A 437 1.90 -10.04 -12.43
N LEU A 438 0.63 -10.06 -12.00
CA LEU A 438 -0.01 -11.26 -11.44
C LEU A 438 -0.33 -12.31 -12.52
N GLU A 439 -0.45 -11.90 -13.77
CA GLU A 439 -0.65 -12.79 -14.92
C GLU A 439 0.66 -13.43 -15.41
N GLN A 440 1.81 -12.91 -14.97
CA GLN A 440 3.10 -13.47 -15.29
C GLN A 440 3.36 -14.78 -14.53
N SER A 441 3.62 -15.85 -15.28
CA SER A 441 4.01 -17.15 -14.77
C SER A 441 4.83 -17.88 -15.82
N ASN A 442 5.89 -18.58 -15.40
CA ASN A 442 6.69 -19.39 -16.30
C ASN A 442 6.96 -20.80 -15.74
N VAL A 443 6.94 -21.79 -16.63
CA VAL A 443 7.35 -23.16 -16.34
C VAL A 443 8.18 -23.69 -17.50
N MET A 444 9.35 -24.23 -17.18
CA MET A 444 10.13 -25.05 -18.10
C MET A 444 10.17 -26.49 -17.61
N ILE A 445 9.98 -27.42 -18.53
CA ILE A 445 10.22 -28.84 -18.32
C ILE A 445 11.46 -29.24 -19.10
N LYS A 446 12.47 -29.71 -18.39
CA LYS A 446 13.69 -30.26 -18.97
C LYS A 446 13.64 -31.78 -18.85
N LEU A 447 13.64 -32.46 -20.00
CA LEU A 447 13.65 -33.91 -20.10
C LEU A 447 15.06 -34.40 -20.39
N GLU A 448 15.53 -35.36 -19.61
CA GLU A 448 16.80 -36.04 -19.89
C GLU A 448 16.49 -37.38 -20.56
N ASN A 449 16.69 -37.42 -21.87
CA ASN A 449 16.29 -38.56 -22.69
C ASN A 449 17.43 -39.59 -22.72
N GLN A 450 17.36 -40.60 -21.84
CA GLN A 450 18.18 -41.80 -21.97
C GLN A 450 17.34 -42.90 -22.62
N GLY A 451 17.84 -43.50 -23.70
CA GLY A 451 17.14 -44.60 -24.36
C GLY A 451 16.91 -45.77 -23.40
N PHE A 452 15.68 -46.26 -23.30
CA PHE A 452 15.33 -47.41 -22.48
C PHE A 452 15.69 -48.70 -23.21
N SER A 453 16.30 -49.68 -22.56
CA SER A 453 16.61 -51.00 -23.12
C SER A 453 16.76 -52.01 -21.97
N GLU A 454 16.81 -53.30 -22.28
CA GLU A 454 17.05 -54.35 -21.26
C GLU A 454 18.34 -54.11 -20.44
N ASN A 455 19.30 -53.36 -20.99
CA ASN A 455 20.62 -53.07 -20.39
C ASN A 455 20.78 -51.61 -19.90
N SER A 456 19.78 -50.74 -20.06
CA SER A 456 19.82 -49.34 -19.59
C SER A 456 18.74 -49.06 -18.55
N SER A 457 18.93 -48.00 -17.76
CA SER A 457 18.05 -47.56 -16.68
C SER A 457 16.58 -47.54 -17.10
N SER A 458 15.71 -48.26 -16.38
CA SER A 458 14.26 -48.32 -16.65
C SER A 458 13.51 -47.06 -16.20
N TYR A 459 14.19 -45.92 -16.06
CA TYR A 459 13.61 -44.71 -15.50
C TYR A 459 13.96 -43.43 -16.29
N LEU A 460 12.96 -42.58 -16.51
CA LEU A 460 13.07 -41.26 -17.13
C LEU A 460 13.37 -40.22 -16.04
N ARG A 461 14.17 -39.20 -16.39
CA ARG A 461 14.37 -38.03 -15.54
C ARG A 461 13.78 -36.80 -16.18
N PHE A 462 13.12 -36.00 -15.37
CA PHE A 462 12.71 -34.68 -15.78
C PHE A 462 12.80 -33.70 -14.63
N ARG A 463 12.99 -32.44 -14.99
CA ARG A 463 13.03 -31.32 -14.07
C ARG A 463 11.97 -30.32 -14.46
N ILE A 464 11.19 -29.88 -13.49
CA ILE A 464 10.30 -28.72 -13.62
C ILE A 464 11.03 -27.52 -13.01
N SER A 465 11.11 -26.42 -13.76
CA SER A 465 11.75 -25.19 -13.31
C SER A 465 10.85 -23.97 -13.49
N THR A 466 10.92 -23.02 -12.58
CA THR A 466 10.24 -21.72 -12.63
C THR A 466 11.20 -20.64 -12.12
N ALA A 467 11.08 -19.40 -12.58
CA ALA A 467 12.06 -18.37 -12.26
C ALA A 467 11.52 -16.94 -12.15
N TRP A 468 10.29 -16.64 -12.54
CA TRP A 468 9.71 -15.32 -12.34
C TRP A 468 8.19 -15.37 -12.29
N GLY A 469 7.59 -14.25 -11.87
CA GLY A 469 6.15 -14.13 -11.73
C GLY A 469 5.60 -14.82 -10.48
N VAL A 470 4.34 -15.25 -10.55
CA VAL A 470 3.60 -15.75 -9.37
C VAL A 470 3.67 -17.27 -9.18
N GLY A 471 4.46 -17.96 -10.01
CA GLY A 471 4.50 -19.42 -10.07
C GLY A 471 3.35 -20.03 -10.85
N ALA A 472 3.28 -21.36 -10.87
CA ALA A 472 2.35 -22.12 -11.70
C ALA A 472 1.85 -23.38 -11.02
N TYR A 473 0.64 -23.78 -11.35
CA TYR A 473 0.09 -25.10 -11.07
C TYR A 473 0.26 -25.99 -12.30
N VAL A 474 0.89 -27.15 -12.15
CA VAL A 474 0.99 -28.16 -13.21
C VAL A 474 0.11 -29.33 -12.80
N GLU A 475 -0.98 -29.54 -13.54
CA GLU A 475 -1.94 -30.61 -13.31
C GLU A 475 -1.41 -31.92 -13.90
N GLU A 476 -1.11 -31.91 -15.20
CA GLU A 476 -0.75 -33.11 -15.95
C GLU A 476 0.42 -32.85 -16.91
N LEU A 477 1.32 -33.82 -17.01
CA LEU A 477 2.34 -33.91 -18.06
C LEU A 477 2.04 -35.12 -18.96
N ILE A 478 2.07 -34.91 -20.27
CA ILE A 478 1.79 -35.92 -21.29
C ILE A 478 3.05 -36.13 -22.12
N LEU A 479 3.67 -37.29 -21.96
CA LEU A 479 4.88 -37.68 -22.66
C LEU A 479 4.56 -38.76 -23.71
N PRO A 480 4.72 -38.49 -25.02
CA PRO A 480 4.57 -39.53 -26.03
C PRO A 480 5.72 -40.53 -25.92
N LEU A 481 5.41 -41.82 -25.91
CA LEU A 481 6.41 -42.89 -25.89
C LEU A 481 6.50 -43.54 -27.27
N ILE A 482 7.69 -43.50 -27.87
CA ILE A 482 7.94 -43.98 -29.22
C ILE A 482 9.01 -45.07 -29.24
N SER A 483 8.85 -46.03 -30.15
CA SER A 483 9.83 -47.07 -30.44
C SER A 483 10.92 -46.59 -31.42
N ARG A 484 11.94 -47.43 -31.67
CA ARG A 484 12.90 -47.24 -32.77
C ARG A 484 12.25 -47.12 -34.16
N SER A 485 11.04 -47.66 -34.37
CA SER A 485 10.25 -47.54 -35.60
C SER A 485 9.30 -46.32 -35.59
N ASN A 486 9.36 -45.47 -34.55
CA ASN A 486 8.46 -44.36 -34.31
C ASN A 486 6.98 -44.78 -34.15
N GLU A 487 6.78 -46.00 -33.64
CA GLU A 487 5.46 -46.55 -33.30
C GLU A 487 5.19 -46.39 -31.80
N PHE A 488 3.91 -46.23 -31.44
CA PHE A 488 3.49 -46.16 -30.04
C PHE A 488 3.66 -47.51 -29.33
N ILE A 489 4.16 -47.47 -28.10
CA ILE A 489 4.44 -48.68 -27.31
C ILE A 489 3.46 -48.80 -26.13
N ASP A 490 3.00 -50.02 -25.89
CA ASP A 490 2.29 -50.41 -24.68
C ASP A 490 3.27 -50.77 -23.57
N PHE A 491 3.15 -50.16 -22.39
CA PHE A 491 3.88 -50.55 -21.19
C PHE A 491 2.91 -51.21 -20.17
N ILE A 492 3.35 -51.54 -18.96
CA ILE A 492 2.54 -52.22 -17.92
C ILE A 492 2.06 -51.22 -16.87
N GLY A 493 2.93 -50.28 -16.48
CA GLY A 493 2.62 -49.19 -15.57
C GLY A 493 3.85 -48.32 -15.29
N TRP A 494 3.69 -47.29 -14.46
CA TRP A 494 4.78 -46.38 -14.10
C TRP A 494 4.68 -45.93 -12.65
N GLU A 495 5.81 -45.51 -12.09
CA GLU A 495 5.94 -44.99 -10.71
C GLU A 495 6.69 -43.65 -10.77
N LEU A 496 6.13 -42.58 -10.22
CA LEU A 496 6.77 -41.26 -10.14
C LEU A 496 7.36 -41.04 -8.75
N TYR A 497 8.61 -40.61 -8.72
CA TYR A 497 9.36 -40.29 -7.52
C TYR A 497 9.86 -38.84 -7.56
N SER A 498 9.84 -38.17 -6.42
CA SER A 498 10.60 -36.93 -6.19
C SER A 498 12.06 -37.30 -5.93
N ASP A 499 12.96 -36.79 -6.76
CA ASP A 499 14.41 -36.95 -6.59
C ASP A 499 14.92 -35.87 -5.64
N ASN A 500 14.86 -36.17 -4.34
CA ASN A 500 15.14 -35.19 -3.29
C ASN A 500 16.65 -34.96 -3.11
N ASN A 501 17.46 -35.97 -3.43
CA ASN A 501 18.92 -35.90 -3.27
C ASN A 501 19.61 -35.38 -4.54
N ARG A 502 18.85 -35.27 -5.65
CA ARG A 502 19.27 -34.77 -6.97
C ARG A 502 20.44 -35.55 -7.55
N ASP A 503 20.54 -36.84 -7.22
CA ASP A 503 21.59 -37.72 -7.76
C ASP A 503 21.19 -38.34 -9.09
N GLY A 504 19.93 -38.20 -9.49
CA GLY A 504 19.40 -38.71 -10.75
C GLY A 504 19.35 -40.24 -10.80
N THR A 505 19.33 -40.92 -9.67
CA THR A 505 19.23 -42.37 -9.55
C THR A 505 18.20 -42.76 -8.50
N LEU A 506 17.34 -43.73 -8.83
CA LEU A 506 16.31 -44.15 -7.88
C LEU A 506 16.96 -44.79 -6.64
N SER A 507 16.73 -44.19 -5.46
CA SER A 507 17.34 -44.54 -4.19
C SER A 507 16.31 -44.59 -3.05
N ASP A 508 16.74 -45.07 -1.87
CA ASP A 508 15.90 -45.06 -0.65
C ASP A 508 15.58 -43.64 -0.15
N SER A 509 16.28 -42.62 -0.64
CA SER A 509 16.00 -41.21 -0.30
C SER A 509 14.94 -40.55 -1.18
N ASP A 510 14.51 -41.24 -2.24
CA ASP A 510 13.48 -40.75 -3.15
C ASP A 510 12.09 -41.09 -2.65
N LYS A 511 11.19 -40.12 -2.78
CA LYS A 511 9.82 -40.27 -2.28
C LYS A 511 8.90 -40.64 -3.42
N LEU A 512 8.29 -41.83 -3.36
CA LEU A 512 7.20 -42.20 -4.26
C LEU A 512 6.05 -41.20 -4.11
N ILE A 513 5.65 -40.59 -5.22
CA ILE A 513 4.53 -39.64 -5.30
C ILE A 513 3.26 -40.39 -5.70
N ILE A 514 3.30 -41.09 -6.84
CA ILE A 514 2.12 -41.72 -7.45
C ILE A 514 2.53 -42.89 -8.36
N LYS A 515 1.59 -43.80 -8.61
CA LYS A 515 1.72 -44.88 -9.61
C LYS A 515 0.58 -44.79 -10.61
N GLY A 516 0.85 -45.14 -11.86
CA GLY A 516 -0.15 -45.19 -12.92
C GLY A 516 -0.09 -46.49 -13.73
N GLN A 517 -1.14 -46.71 -14.52
CA GLN A 517 -1.26 -47.84 -15.43
C GLN A 517 -0.92 -47.41 -16.86
N ALA A 518 -0.78 -48.42 -17.72
CA ALA A 518 -0.46 -48.22 -19.11
C ALA A 518 -1.59 -47.57 -19.92
N GLU A 519 -1.21 -46.57 -20.70
CA GLU A 519 -2.00 -46.01 -21.78
C GLU A 519 -1.24 -46.18 -23.09
N HIS A 520 -1.96 -46.46 -24.17
CA HIS A 520 -1.35 -46.75 -25.48
C HIS A 520 -0.56 -45.53 -26.00
N GLY A 521 0.77 -45.63 -26.02
CA GLY A 521 1.65 -44.64 -26.65
C GLY A 521 1.85 -43.31 -25.91
N LYS A 522 1.18 -43.11 -24.77
CA LYS A 522 1.28 -41.87 -23.99
C LYS A 522 1.43 -42.17 -22.52
N LEU A 523 2.36 -41.47 -21.90
CA LEU A 523 2.56 -41.46 -20.47
C LEU A 523 1.93 -40.18 -19.92
N ARG A 524 0.77 -40.32 -19.29
CA ARG A 524 0.08 -39.24 -18.57
C ARG A 524 0.47 -39.26 -17.11
N ILE A 525 1.04 -38.17 -16.63
CA ILE A 525 1.55 -38.05 -15.27
C ILE A 525 0.79 -36.93 -14.59
N LYS A 526 -0.02 -37.29 -13.59
CA LYS A 526 -0.65 -36.32 -12.70
C LYS A 526 0.39 -35.76 -11.75
N ILE A 527 0.80 -34.52 -11.99
CA ILE A 527 1.74 -33.79 -11.16
C ILE A 527 0.99 -33.14 -9.99
N ASP A 528 -0.19 -32.58 -10.27
CA ASP A 528 -1.10 -31.97 -9.29
C ASP A 528 -0.39 -31.10 -8.23
N SER A 529 0.56 -30.27 -8.65
CA SER A 529 1.44 -29.52 -7.74
C SER A 529 1.65 -28.07 -8.15
N LEU A 530 1.84 -27.21 -7.14
CA LEU A 530 2.23 -25.81 -7.29
C LEU A 530 3.75 -25.68 -7.29
N PHE A 531 4.27 -24.87 -8.21
CA PHE A 531 5.67 -24.56 -8.39
C PHE A 531 5.85 -23.06 -8.30
N PHE A 532 6.56 -22.61 -7.28
CA PHE A 532 6.83 -21.20 -7.05
C PHE A 532 8.30 -20.88 -7.32
N PRO A 533 8.60 -19.68 -7.83
CA PRO A 533 9.96 -19.18 -7.82
C PRO A 533 10.39 -18.94 -6.38
N ASP A 534 11.61 -19.36 -6.07
CA ASP A 534 12.30 -19.01 -4.84
C ASP A 534 12.48 -17.49 -4.79
N LYS A 535 12.64 -16.95 -3.58
CA LYS A 535 12.86 -15.53 -3.36
C LYS A 535 14.22 -15.34 -2.72
N SER A 536 15.02 -14.46 -3.31
CA SER A 536 16.31 -14.06 -2.76
C SER A 536 16.39 -12.55 -2.62
N ILE A 537 16.88 -12.11 -1.47
CA ILE A 537 17.04 -10.70 -1.13
C ILE A 537 18.16 -10.13 -2.01
N HIS A 538 18.03 -8.88 -2.44
CA HIS A 538 19.13 -8.19 -3.09
C HIS A 538 20.30 -7.95 -2.11
N ASP A 539 21.42 -7.42 -2.61
CA ASP A 539 22.68 -7.27 -1.88
C ASP A 539 22.46 -6.55 -0.53
N PRO A 540 22.67 -7.23 0.61
CA PRO A 540 22.41 -6.67 1.94
C PRO A 540 23.33 -5.49 2.31
N SER A 541 24.26 -5.11 1.43
CA SER A 541 25.06 -3.89 1.54
C SER A 541 24.38 -2.63 1.00
N GLN A 542 23.25 -2.76 0.30
CA GLN A 542 22.45 -1.62 -0.15
C GLN A 542 21.53 -1.12 0.99
N PRO A 543 21.28 0.19 1.08
CA PRO A 543 20.40 0.73 2.10
C PRO A 543 18.92 0.50 1.77
N VAL A 544 18.16 0.05 2.77
CA VAL A 544 16.76 -0.41 2.68
C VAL A 544 15.75 0.67 2.22
N TRP A 545 16.09 1.96 2.29
CA TRP A 545 15.24 3.04 1.76
C TRP A 545 15.25 3.16 0.22
N LYS A 546 16.16 2.46 -0.46
CA LYS A 546 16.09 2.30 -1.91
C LYS A 546 15.04 1.22 -2.17
N LEU A 547 14.06 1.47 -3.04
CA LEU A 547 13.06 0.46 -3.44
C LEU A 547 13.77 -0.84 -3.83
N GLU A 548 13.79 -1.81 -2.93
CA GLU A 548 14.36 -3.13 -3.16
C GLU A 548 13.27 -4.11 -3.58
N MET A 549 13.65 -5.04 -4.46
CA MET A 549 12.76 -6.08 -4.96
C MET A 549 13.43 -7.42 -4.72
N PHE A 550 12.64 -8.45 -4.37
CA PHE A 550 13.12 -9.81 -4.44
C PHE A 550 13.61 -10.12 -5.85
N LYS A 551 14.74 -10.81 -5.92
CA LYS A 551 15.13 -11.56 -7.11
C LYS A 551 14.45 -12.92 -7.06
N ASP A 552 14.02 -13.37 -8.23
CA ASP A 552 13.40 -14.66 -8.44
C ASP A 552 14.44 -15.63 -9.07
N PRO A 553 15.27 -16.32 -8.27
CA PRO A 553 16.14 -17.35 -8.80
C PRO A 553 15.35 -18.52 -9.37
N ILE A 554 16.01 -19.30 -10.23
CA ILE A 554 15.43 -20.50 -10.82
C ILE A 554 15.23 -21.55 -9.74
N SER A 555 13.98 -21.87 -9.44
CA SER A 555 13.61 -23.05 -8.66
C SER A 555 13.56 -24.26 -9.56
N SER A 556 14.00 -25.41 -9.06
CA SER A 556 14.07 -26.66 -9.83
C SER A 556 13.65 -27.84 -8.97
N PHE A 557 12.78 -28.66 -9.55
CA PHE A 557 12.17 -29.82 -8.92
C PHE A 557 12.45 -31.04 -9.79
N ASP A 558 13.25 -31.96 -9.27
CA ASP A 558 13.73 -33.13 -9.99
C ASP A 558 12.83 -34.34 -9.73
N TYR A 559 12.54 -35.08 -10.80
CA TYR A 559 11.64 -36.21 -10.77
C TYR A 559 12.23 -37.40 -11.53
N ILE A 560 11.98 -38.59 -10.99
CA ILE A 560 12.33 -39.87 -11.61
C ILE A 560 11.04 -40.64 -11.87
N ILE A 561 10.82 -41.06 -13.12
CA ILE A 561 9.71 -41.94 -13.49
C ILE A 561 10.27 -43.31 -13.79
N LYS A 562 9.92 -44.31 -13.00
CA LYS A 562 10.23 -45.71 -13.31
C LYS A 562 9.14 -46.31 -14.19
N LEU A 563 9.52 -46.82 -15.35
CA LEU A 563 8.63 -47.48 -16.31
C LEU A 563 8.71 -49.00 -16.11
N ASN A 564 7.55 -49.64 -16.01
CA ASN A 564 7.42 -51.09 -16.04
C ASN A 564 6.97 -51.48 -17.45
N PHE A 565 7.86 -52.04 -18.27
CA PHE A 565 7.56 -52.47 -19.65
C PHE A 565 8.00 -53.92 -19.91
N ASN A 566 7.52 -54.52 -21.00
CA ASN A 566 7.94 -55.87 -21.38
C ASN A 566 9.34 -55.81 -22.02
N PRO A 567 10.35 -56.52 -21.48
CA PRO A 567 11.74 -56.48 -21.97
C PRO A 567 11.88 -56.72 -23.49
N ASN A 568 10.94 -57.47 -24.08
CA ASN A 568 10.95 -57.86 -25.50
C ASN A 568 10.51 -56.76 -26.49
N GLN A 569 10.09 -55.58 -26.03
CA GLN A 569 9.54 -54.51 -26.89
C GLN A 569 10.61 -53.58 -27.51
N GLY A 570 11.88 -53.80 -27.21
CA GLY A 570 12.98 -52.99 -27.76
C GLY A 570 13.08 -51.61 -27.11
N ALA A 571 13.89 -50.75 -27.72
CA ALA A 571 14.26 -49.50 -27.09
C ALA A 571 13.20 -48.40 -27.25
N ILE A 572 12.89 -47.72 -26.14
CA ILE A 572 11.84 -46.69 -26.02
C ILE A 572 12.51 -45.32 -25.87
N ALA A 573 11.88 -44.27 -26.42
CA ALA A 573 12.27 -42.89 -26.19
C ALA A 573 11.05 -41.99 -25.97
N VAL A 574 11.26 -40.81 -25.39
CA VAL A 574 10.23 -39.77 -25.31
C VAL A 574 10.20 -39.00 -26.63
N GLY A 575 9.02 -38.92 -27.25
CA GLY A 575 8.81 -38.13 -28.46
C GLY A 575 8.81 -36.63 -28.19
N LYS A 576 8.93 -35.82 -29.25
CA LYS A 576 9.05 -34.35 -29.14
C LYS A 576 7.75 -33.64 -28.75
N ASP A 577 6.59 -34.26 -28.98
CA ASP A 577 5.27 -33.67 -28.74
C ASP A 577 4.83 -33.80 -27.27
N VAL A 578 5.62 -33.21 -26.38
CA VAL A 578 5.33 -33.15 -24.94
C VAL A 578 4.24 -32.12 -24.70
N GLY A 579 3.15 -32.54 -24.08
CA GLY A 579 2.06 -31.65 -23.67
C GLY A 579 2.03 -31.50 -22.15
N ALA A 580 1.55 -30.38 -21.65
CA ALA A 580 1.16 -30.25 -20.25
C ALA A 580 -0.12 -29.45 -20.11
N THR A 581 -0.84 -29.71 -19.03
CA THR A 581 -1.95 -28.90 -18.57
C THR A 581 -1.46 -28.09 -17.38
N SER A 582 -1.29 -26.78 -17.59
CA SER A 582 -0.70 -25.87 -16.61
C SER A 582 -1.47 -24.55 -16.54
N PHE A 583 -1.48 -23.97 -15.34
CA PHE A 583 -2.20 -22.75 -15.04
C PHE A 583 -1.33 -21.81 -14.22
N ASN A 584 -1.50 -20.51 -14.39
CA ASN A 584 -0.97 -19.49 -13.51
C ASN A 584 -1.50 -19.75 -12.08
N ALA A 585 -0.61 -19.77 -11.09
CA ALA A 585 -0.97 -20.19 -9.73
C ALA A 585 -2.02 -19.28 -9.06
N VAL A 586 -2.07 -17.99 -9.43
CA VAL A 586 -2.92 -16.97 -8.80
C VAL A 586 -4.19 -16.74 -9.62
N THR A 587 -4.04 -16.55 -10.93
CA THR A 587 -5.16 -16.19 -11.81
C THR A 587 -5.93 -17.40 -12.34
N ALA A 588 -5.37 -18.61 -12.20
CA ALA A 588 -5.87 -19.85 -12.77
C ALA A 588 -6.05 -19.83 -14.30
N LYS A 589 -5.49 -18.84 -14.99
CA LYS A 589 -5.46 -18.79 -16.46
C LYS A 589 -4.52 -19.87 -16.98
N PRO A 590 -4.84 -20.55 -18.10
CA PRO A 590 -3.92 -21.48 -18.73
C PRO A 590 -2.60 -20.79 -19.10
N ILE A 591 -1.49 -21.50 -18.95
CA ILE A 591 -0.16 -21.04 -19.38
C ILE A 591 0.51 -22.10 -20.25
N ASP A 592 1.32 -21.63 -21.20
CA ASP A 592 2.16 -22.50 -22.00
C ASP A 592 3.40 -22.93 -21.21
N ILE A 593 3.94 -24.11 -21.53
CA ILE A 593 5.20 -24.60 -20.97
C ILE A 593 6.29 -24.57 -22.02
N ALA A 594 7.50 -24.24 -21.60
CA ALA A 594 8.69 -24.48 -22.41
C ALA A 594 9.19 -25.90 -22.17
N VAL A 595 9.46 -26.67 -23.24
CA VAL A 595 10.05 -28.00 -23.14
C VAL A 595 11.43 -28.00 -23.76
N SER A 596 12.40 -28.54 -23.03
CA SER A 596 13.76 -28.77 -23.55
C SER A 596 14.18 -30.23 -23.35
N PHE A 597 14.95 -30.74 -24.30
CA PHE A 597 15.52 -32.09 -24.26
C PHE A 597 17.03 -32.01 -24.11
N VAL A 598 17.60 -32.84 -23.23
CA VAL A 598 19.04 -33.13 -23.24
C VAL A 598 19.25 -34.40 -24.03
N ASP A 599 19.86 -34.27 -25.21
CA ASP A 599 20.18 -35.41 -26.07
C ASP A 599 21.42 -36.15 -25.56
N GLU A 600 21.20 -37.28 -24.90
CA GLU A 600 22.14 -38.40 -24.87
C GLU A 600 21.39 -39.69 -25.24
N ILE A 601 20.93 -39.76 -26.49
CA ILE A 601 20.30 -40.98 -27.00
C ILE A 601 21.40 -42.03 -27.25
N TYR A 602 21.73 -42.80 -26.22
CA TYR A 602 22.53 -44.02 -26.37
C TYR A 602 21.61 -45.20 -26.67
N TYR A 603 21.64 -45.68 -27.91
CA TYR A 603 21.19 -47.04 -28.23
C TYR A 603 22.43 -47.95 -28.23
N ASP A 604 22.51 -48.88 -27.27
CA ASP A 604 23.54 -49.94 -27.22
C ASP A 604 25.01 -49.46 -27.24
N ASN A 605 25.41 -48.56 -26.34
CA ASN A 605 26.81 -48.12 -26.19
C ASN A 605 27.50 -47.62 -27.49
N LYS A 606 26.72 -47.24 -28.51
CA LYS A 606 27.22 -46.57 -29.71
C LYS A 606 26.63 -45.18 -29.80
N GLN A 607 27.51 -44.19 -29.69
CA GLN A 607 27.21 -42.81 -30.03
C GLN A 607 26.84 -42.75 -31.52
N ILE A 608 25.61 -42.36 -31.83
CA ILE A 608 25.24 -42.00 -33.20
C ILE A 608 25.67 -40.55 -33.37
N GLY A 609 26.82 -40.36 -34.02
CA GLY A 609 27.23 -39.04 -34.49
C GLY A 609 26.37 -38.65 -35.68
N GLU A 610 25.33 -37.87 -35.44
CA GLU A 610 24.76 -36.99 -36.45
C GLU A 610 24.53 -35.61 -35.85
N SER A 611 25.02 -34.58 -36.53
CA SER A 611 24.77 -33.18 -36.21
C SER A 611 23.28 -32.90 -36.37
N MET A 612 22.52 -32.93 -35.28
CA MET A 612 21.19 -32.35 -35.23
C MET A 612 21.24 -31.15 -34.29
N SER A 613 20.81 -30.01 -34.82
CA SER A 613 20.80 -28.71 -34.16
C SER A 613 20.19 -28.79 -32.76
N GLU A 614 20.86 -28.18 -31.79
CA GLU A 614 20.24 -27.63 -30.58
C GLU A 614 18.98 -26.86 -31.01
N THR A 615 17.83 -27.53 -30.97
CA THR A 615 16.51 -26.88 -31.04
C THR A 615 16.00 -26.57 -29.63
N GLY A 616 16.81 -26.85 -28.62
CA GLY A 616 16.56 -26.45 -27.25
C GLY A 616 16.81 -24.96 -27.10
N ILE A 617 15.74 -24.17 -27.02
CA ILE A 617 15.81 -22.84 -26.43
C ILE A 617 16.36 -23.03 -25.02
N SER A 618 17.54 -22.46 -24.71
CA SER A 618 18.06 -22.55 -23.34
C SER A 618 17.11 -21.81 -22.40
N PHE A 619 17.04 -22.19 -21.12
CA PHE A 619 16.19 -21.45 -20.16
C PHE A 619 16.49 -19.95 -20.21
N LYS A 620 17.76 -19.55 -20.39
CA LYS A 620 18.14 -18.15 -20.58
C LYS A 620 17.58 -17.53 -21.87
N ASP A 621 17.56 -18.25 -22.98
CA ASP A 621 17.02 -17.73 -24.25
C ASP A 621 15.49 -17.68 -24.26
N PHE A 622 14.83 -18.55 -23.48
CA PHE A 622 13.40 -18.47 -23.21
C PHE A 622 13.08 -17.23 -22.35
N LEU A 623 13.91 -16.95 -21.34
CA LEU A 623 13.80 -15.74 -20.52
C LEU A 623 14.02 -14.45 -21.33
N VAL A 624 15.01 -14.40 -22.22
CA VAL A 624 15.36 -13.18 -22.99
C VAL A 624 14.30 -12.78 -24.03
N ASN A 625 13.51 -13.73 -24.52
CA ASN A 625 12.42 -13.42 -25.46
C ASN A 625 11.15 -12.88 -24.78
N GLU A 626 11.07 -12.92 -23.44
CA GLU A 626 9.93 -12.43 -22.66
C GLU A 626 10.30 -11.40 -21.57
N GLU A 627 11.58 -11.04 -21.41
CA GLU A 627 11.97 -9.88 -20.59
C GLU A 627 11.49 -8.58 -21.25
N PRO A 628 10.66 -7.75 -20.58
CA PRO A 628 10.37 -6.41 -21.05
C PRO A 628 11.59 -5.51 -20.85
N GLN A 629 11.89 -4.67 -21.85
CA GLN A 629 12.77 -3.50 -21.70
C GLN A 629 12.22 -2.47 -20.72
#